data_AF-A0A9W9D5D0-F1
#
_entry.id   AF-A0A9W9D5D0-F1
#
_cell.length_a   1.000
_cell.length_b   1.000
_cell.length_c   1.000
_cell.angle_alpha   90.00
_cell.angle_beta   90.00
_cell.angle_gamma   90.00
#
_symmetry.space_group_name_H-M   'P 1'
#
loop_
_entity.id
_entity.type
_entity.pdbx_description
1 polymer ?
#
loop_
_entity_poly.entity_id
_entity_poly.type
_entity_poly.pdbx_seq_one_letter_code
_entity_poly.pdbx_strand_id
1 'polypeptide(L)'
;MVNASSPAASVKRKRNDPKLEIVTIDPRYDLILIVSTPVHPDGQKAFRVSKSSIRHVSDVWMKTGDWIESKAREIDFPDDSWKSFHIVLKIAHFQIADLPESLSFENLQGLAKLTDKYDLT
;
A
#
# COMPACT_ATOMS: atom_id res chain seq x y z
N MET A 1 40.55 9.13 6.59
CA MET A 1 39.80 8.47 5.50
C MET A 1 38.50 7.96 6.11
N VAL A 2 37.39 8.59 5.78
CA VAL A 2 36.06 8.26 6.34
C VAL A 2 35.40 7.33 5.34
N ASN A 3 35.19 6.06 5.72
CA ASN A 3 34.53 5.08 4.87
C ASN A 3 33.03 5.39 4.90
N ALA A 4 32.51 6.01 3.84
CA ALA A 4 31.08 6.18 3.66
C ALA A 4 30.46 4.80 3.40
N SER A 5 29.73 4.29 4.39
CA SER A 5 28.89 3.10 4.21
C SER A 5 27.83 3.41 3.16
N SER A 6 27.93 2.73 2.02
CA SER A 6 26.94 2.77 0.95
C SER A 6 25.55 2.41 1.50
N PRO A 7 24.46 3.11 1.15
CA PRO A 7 23.12 2.70 1.53
C PRO A 7 22.80 1.36 0.87
N ALA A 8 22.50 0.36 1.70
CA ALA A 8 22.16 -0.98 1.25
C ALA A 8 21.06 -0.90 0.20
N ALA A 9 21.36 -1.39 -1.02
CA ALA A 9 20.40 -1.45 -2.10
C ALA A 9 19.12 -2.14 -1.59
N SER A 10 18.03 -1.38 -1.54
CA SER A 10 16.71 -1.82 -1.12
C SER A 10 16.34 -3.09 -1.88
N VAL A 11 16.31 -4.22 -1.19
CA VAL A 11 15.92 -5.52 -1.76
C VAL A 11 14.45 -5.41 -2.15
N LYS A 12 14.19 -5.09 -3.42
CA LYS A 12 12.84 -5.12 -4.00
C LYS A 12 12.44 -6.58 -4.16
N ARG A 13 11.67 -7.12 -3.22
CA ARG A 13 10.97 -8.40 -3.43
C ARG A 13 9.91 -8.17 -4.50
N LYS A 14 9.98 -8.96 -5.57
CA LYS A 14 8.97 -9.02 -6.62
C LYS A 14 7.77 -9.83 -6.12
N ARG A 15 6.60 -9.65 -6.72
CA ARG A 15 5.36 -10.44 -6.50
C ARG A 15 5.54 -11.96 -6.30
N ASN A 16 6.58 -12.54 -6.89
CA ASN A 16 6.85 -13.98 -6.84
C ASN A 16 7.67 -14.42 -5.62
N ASP A 17 7.93 -13.55 -4.63
CA ASP A 17 8.54 -14.00 -3.38
C ASP A 17 7.53 -14.90 -2.64
N PRO A 18 7.84 -16.20 -2.42
CA PRO A 18 6.92 -17.13 -1.78
C PRO A 18 6.58 -16.75 -0.32
N LYS A 19 7.31 -15.79 0.28
CA LYS A 19 7.06 -15.28 1.63
C LYS A 19 6.21 -14.00 1.65
N LEU A 20 5.81 -13.47 0.49
CA LEU A 20 4.97 -12.29 0.44
C LEU A 20 3.52 -12.68 0.75
N GLU A 21 3.02 -12.22 1.89
CA GLU A 21 1.62 -12.40 2.24
C GLU A 21 0.74 -11.56 1.30
N ILE A 22 -0.25 -12.21 0.67
CA ILE A 22 -1.21 -11.56 -0.22
C ILE A 22 -2.57 -11.52 0.46
N VAL A 23 -3.06 -10.31 0.72
CA VAL A 23 -4.41 -10.06 1.23
C VAL A 23 -5.32 -9.72 0.06
N THR A 24 -6.46 -10.41 -0.06
CA THR A 24 -7.47 -10.08 -1.07
C THR A 24 -8.55 -9.21 -0.45
N ILE A 25 -8.57 -7.93 -0.82
CA ILE A 25 -9.59 -6.97 -0.39
C ILE A 25 -10.82 -7.10 -1.30
N ASP A 26 -10.60 -7.17 -2.61
CA ASP A 26 -11.67 -7.34 -3.60
C ASP A 26 -11.50 -8.67 -4.36
N PRO A 27 -12.49 -9.57 -4.36
CA PRO A 27 -12.42 -10.81 -5.15
C PRO A 27 -12.39 -10.57 -6.67
N ARG A 28 -12.85 -9.40 -7.14
CA ARG A 28 -12.84 -8.97 -8.55
C ARG A 28 -11.66 -8.05 -8.89
N TYR A 29 -10.57 -8.14 -8.11
CA TYR A 29 -9.38 -7.31 -8.28
C TYR A 29 -8.84 -7.28 -9.71
N ASP A 30 -8.35 -6.10 -10.10
CA ASP A 30 -7.62 -5.83 -11.35
C ASP A 30 -6.28 -5.11 -11.09
N LEU A 31 -5.94 -4.90 -9.82
CA LEU A 31 -4.69 -4.30 -9.37
C LEU A 31 -4.11 -5.00 -8.13
N ILE A 32 -2.77 -5.07 -8.09
CA ILE A 32 -2.00 -5.52 -6.94
C ILE A 32 -1.16 -4.35 -6.42
N LEU A 33 -1.25 -4.08 -5.13
CA LEU A 33 -0.43 -3.08 -4.44
C LEU A 33 0.59 -3.80 -3.57
N ILE A 34 1.88 -3.55 -3.76
CA ILE A 34 2.94 -4.09 -2.92
C ILE A 34 3.39 -2.98 -1.99
N VAL A 35 3.17 -3.14 -0.70
CA VAL A 35 3.35 -2.07 0.30
C VAL A 35 4.45 -2.44 1.28
N SER A 36 5.25 -1.44 1.64
CA SER A 36 6.45 -1.53 2.45
C SER A 36 7.59 -2.28 1.76
N THR A 37 8.70 -2.48 2.47
CA THR A 37 9.84 -3.30 2.03
C THR A 37 10.03 -4.51 2.94
N PRO A 38 10.79 -5.53 2.49
CA PRO A 38 11.03 -6.73 3.30
C PRO A 38 11.82 -6.47 4.59
N VAL A 39 12.56 -5.36 4.61
CA VAL A 39 13.39 -4.92 5.73
C VAL A 39 12.62 -4.00 6.67
N HIS A 40 11.40 -3.60 6.30
CA HIS A 40 10.54 -2.79 7.15
C HIS A 40 10.18 -3.58 8.43
N PRO A 41 10.10 -2.95 9.62
CA PRO A 41 9.80 -3.66 10.87
C PRO A 41 8.50 -4.46 10.83
N ASP A 42 7.49 -3.94 10.13
CA ASP A 42 6.20 -4.61 9.95
C ASP A 42 6.20 -5.63 8.80
N GLY A 43 7.32 -5.79 8.08
CA GLY A 43 7.42 -6.59 6.87
C GLY A 43 6.76 -5.94 5.66
N GLN A 44 6.55 -6.76 4.62
CA GLN A 44 5.96 -6.36 3.34
C GLN A 44 4.67 -7.15 3.11
N LYS A 45 3.66 -6.51 2.52
CA LYS A 45 2.41 -7.19 2.11
C LYS A 45 1.99 -6.77 0.71
N ALA A 46 1.26 -7.67 0.04
CA ALA A 46 0.57 -7.36 -1.19
C ALA A 46 -0.95 -7.33 -0.98
N PHE A 47 -1.63 -6.41 -1.63
CA PHE A 47 -3.08 -6.28 -1.60
C PHE A 47 -3.66 -6.43 -3.00
N ARG A 48 -4.64 -7.32 -3.16
CA ARG A 48 -5.46 -7.42 -4.37
C ARG A 48 -6.70 -6.56 -4.21
N VAL A 49 -6.83 -5.55 -5.06
CA VAL A 49 -7.84 -4.48 -4.96
C VAL A 49 -8.47 -4.19 -6.32
N SER A 50 -9.63 -3.54 -6.32
CA SER A 50 -10.23 -3.01 -7.54
C SER A 50 -9.78 -1.57 -7.78
N LYS A 51 -9.31 -1.27 -9.00
CA LYS A 51 -8.98 0.08 -9.48
C LYS A 51 -10.17 1.01 -9.39
N SER A 52 -11.37 0.53 -9.68
CA SER A 52 -12.55 1.39 -9.64
C SER A 52 -12.82 1.89 -8.22
N SER A 53 -12.69 1.02 -7.23
CA SER A 53 -12.96 1.34 -5.82
C SER A 53 -11.93 2.34 -5.27
N ILE A 54 -10.65 2.12 -5.53
CA ILE A 54 -9.58 3.00 -5.02
C ILE A 54 -9.56 4.38 -5.70
N ARG A 55 -10.06 4.50 -6.93
CA ARG A 55 -10.16 5.80 -7.63
C ARG A 55 -11.17 6.75 -7.00
N HIS A 56 -12.13 6.22 -6.24
CA HIS A 56 -13.14 7.04 -5.57
C HIS A 56 -12.62 7.71 -4.29
N VAL A 57 -11.51 7.22 -3.72
CA VAL A 57 -10.96 7.74 -2.46
C VAL A 57 -9.78 8.70 -2.65
N SER A 58 -9.23 8.81 -3.86
CA SER A 58 -8.15 9.76 -4.14
C SER A 58 -7.94 10.02 -5.63
N ASP A 59 -7.84 11.30 -5.97
CA ASP A 59 -7.46 11.76 -7.31
C ASP A 59 -5.99 11.47 -7.63
N VAL A 60 -5.13 11.31 -6.62
CA VAL A 60 -3.72 10.89 -6.83
C VAL A 60 -3.68 9.49 -7.43
N TRP A 61 -4.63 8.63 -7.05
CA TRP A 61 -4.76 7.26 -7.54
C TRP A 61 -5.49 7.17 -8.89
N MET A 62 -6.18 8.25 -9.28
CA MET A 62 -6.73 8.44 -10.63
C MET A 62 -5.66 8.82 -11.64
N LYS A 63 -4.69 9.68 -11.25
CA LYS A 63 -3.66 10.21 -12.16
C LYS A 63 -2.58 9.20 -12.56
N THR A 64 -2.39 8.13 -11.78
CA THR A 64 -1.65 6.93 -12.23
C THR A 64 -2.37 6.20 -13.37
N GLY A 65 -3.63 6.53 -13.65
CA GLY A 65 -4.45 6.04 -14.76
C GLY A 65 -4.24 6.73 -16.12
N ASP A 66 -3.54 7.87 -16.19
CA ASP A 66 -3.29 8.58 -17.46
C ASP A 66 -1.90 8.30 -18.05
N TRP A 67 -1.01 7.71 -17.26
CA TRP A 67 0.33 7.29 -17.66
C TRP A 67 0.37 5.77 -17.92
N ILE A 68 1.51 5.24 -18.39
CA ILE A 68 1.72 3.81 -18.70
C ILE A 68 1.30 2.87 -17.52
N GLU A 69 1.26 3.40 -16.30
CA GLU A 69 0.77 2.81 -15.06
C GLU A 69 -0.73 2.44 -15.08
N SER A 70 -1.53 3.03 -15.96
CA SER A 70 -2.94 2.67 -16.15
C SER A 70 -3.13 1.21 -16.57
N LYS A 71 -2.16 0.70 -17.34
CA LYS A 71 -2.05 -0.70 -17.74
C LYS A 71 -1.30 -1.55 -16.72
N ALA A 72 -0.63 -0.94 -15.74
CA ALA A 72 0.06 -1.68 -14.71
C ALA A 72 -0.96 -2.49 -13.89
N ARG A 73 -0.63 -3.76 -13.69
CA ARG A 73 -1.37 -4.68 -12.81
C ARG A 73 -0.77 -4.71 -11.40
N GLU A 74 0.31 -3.96 -11.19
CA GLU A 74 1.13 -3.97 -9.99
C GLU A 74 1.72 -2.58 -9.75
N ILE A 75 1.64 -2.09 -8.52
CA ILE A 75 2.22 -0.81 -8.09
C ILE A 75 2.95 -1.02 -6.76
N ASP A 76 4.17 -0.49 -6.65
CA ASP A 76 5.02 -0.58 -5.46
C ASP A 76 4.91 0.70 -4.61
N PHE A 77 4.74 0.53 -3.30
CA PHE A 77 4.73 1.59 -2.28
C PHE A 77 5.73 1.26 -1.16
N PRO A 78 7.05 1.35 -1.44
CA PRO A 78 8.09 0.83 -0.55
C PRO A 78 8.19 1.59 0.78
N ASP A 79 7.86 2.89 0.79
CA ASP A 79 8.04 3.76 1.94
C ASP A 79 6.77 3.87 2.81
N ASP A 80 5.68 3.24 2.39
CA ASP A 80 4.39 3.33 3.07
C ASP A 80 4.17 2.13 4.01
N SER A 81 3.37 2.35 5.06
CA SER A 81 2.97 1.32 6.01
C SER A 81 1.83 0.47 5.46
N TRP A 82 2.04 -0.85 5.33
CA TRP A 82 0.98 -1.76 4.90
C TRP A 82 -0.21 -1.77 5.86
N LYS A 83 -0.01 -1.50 7.16
CA LYS A 83 -1.10 -1.44 8.16
C LYS A 83 -2.05 -0.28 7.86
N SER A 84 -1.49 0.89 7.54
CA SER A 84 -2.27 2.08 7.18
C SER A 84 -3.00 1.86 5.86
N PHE A 85 -2.30 1.30 4.87
CA PHE A 85 -2.90 0.90 3.59
C PHE A 85 -4.06 -0.08 3.79
N HIS A 86 -3.91 -1.10 4.63
CA HIS A 86 -4.95 -2.10 4.84
C HIS A 86 -6.26 -1.47 5.34
N ILE A 87 -6.16 -0.51 6.26
CA ILE A 87 -7.33 0.22 6.77
C ILE A 87 -7.97 1.08 5.68
N VAL A 88 -7.16 1.88 4.96
CA VAL A 88 -7.65 2.73 3.86
C VAL A 88 -8.30 1.88 2.78
N LEU A 89 -7.71 0.75 2.42
CA LEU A 89 -8.25 -0.15 1.39
C LEU A 89 -9.57 -0.78 1.82
N LYS A 90 -9.72 -1.16 3.09
CA LYS A 90 -11.01 -1.62 3.63
C LYS A 90 -12.07 -0.53 3.57
N ILE A 91 -11.73 0.71 3.92
CA ILE A 91 -12.64 1.87 3.80
C ILE A 91 -13.04 2.09 2.33
N ALA A 92 -12.06 2.12 1.42
CA ALA A 92 -12.28 2.32 -0.01
C ALA A 92 -13.17 1.24 -0.66
N HIS A 93 -13.20 0.03 -0.09
CA HIS A 93 -14.04 -1.07 -0.53
C HIS A 93 -15.28 -1.27 0.35
N PHE A 94 -15.64 -0.27 1.19
CA PHE A 94 -16.79 -0.31 2.10
C PHE A 94 -16.82 -1.50 3.07
N GLN A 95 -15.67 -2.09 3.40
CA GLN A 95 -15.50 -3.18 4.38
C GLN A 95 -15.34 -2.62 5.80
N ILE A 96 -16.21 -1.69 6.18
CA ILE A 96 -16.13 -0.95 7.45
C ILE A 96 -16.29 -1.88 8.65
N ALA A 97 -17.09 -2.94 8.51
CA ALA A 97 -17.30 -3.94 9.56
C ALA A 97 -16.03 -4.72 9.93
N ASP A 98 -15.04 -4.77 9.04
CA ASP A 98 -13.77 -5.47 9.25
C ASP A 98 -12.65 -4.54 9.74
N LEU A 99 -12.95 -3.29 10.09
CA LEU A 99 -11.98 -2.37 10.66
C LEU A 99 -11.69 -2.69 12.13
N PRO A 100 -10.46 -2.41 12.61
CA PRO A 100 -10.17 -2.56 14.02
C PRO A 100 -11.03 -1.59 14.85
N GLU A 101 -11.57 -2.07 15.98
CA GLU A 101 -12.39 -1.25 16.89
C GLU A 101 -11.59 -0.13 17.57
N SER A 102 -10.26 -0.28 17.64
CA SER A 102 -9.35 0.72 18.20
C SER A 102 -8.05 0.80 17.41
N LEU A 103 -7.42 1.97 17.44
CA LEU A 103 -6.14 2.23 16.80
C LEU A 103 -5.14 2.70 17.84
N SER A 104 -3.93 2.14 17.79
CA SER A 104 -2.80 2.71 18.52
C SER A 104 -2.47 4.10 17.96
N PHE A 105 -1.83 4.94 18.78
CA PHE A 105 -1.38 6.26 18.35
C PHE A 105 -0.47 6.18 17.11
N GLU A 106 0.40 5.18 17.03
CA GLU A 106 1.28 4.94 15.88
C GLU A 106 0.50 4.65 14.59
N ASN A 107 -0.55 3.82 14.67
CA ASN A 107 -1.41 3.53 13.52
C ASN A 107 -2.21 4.77 13.09
N LEU A 108 -2.70 5.56 14.05
CA LEU A 108 -3.37 6.83 13.79
C LEU A 108 -2.45 7.84 13.10
N GLN A 109 -1.20 7.96 13.56
CA GLN A 109 -0.21 8.82 12.90
C GLN A 109 0.13 8.31 11.49
N GLY A 110 0.26 7.00 11.32
CA GLY A 110 0.50 6.38 10.01
C GLY A 110 -0.64 6.67 9.03
N LEU A 111 -1.89 6.54 9.49
CA LEU A 111 -3.07 6.90 8.71
C LEU A 111 -3.09 8.38 8.37
N ALA A 112 -2.84 9.27 9.33
CA ALA A 112 -2.84 10.71 9.07
C ALA A 112 -1.81 11.09 7.99
N LYS A 113 -0.59 10.54 8.06
CA LYS A 113 0.44 10.72 7.02
C LYS A 113 -0.01 10.18 5.67
N LEU A 114 -0.66 9.02 5.64
CA LEU A 114 -1.12 8.39 4.42
C LEU A 114 -2.26 9.16 3.76
N THR A 115 -3.23 9.62 4.56
CA THR A 115 -4.34 10.48 4.16
C THR A 115 -3.84 11.79 3.56
N ASP A 116 -2.89 12.45 4.21
CA ASP A 116 -2.28 13.69 3.71
C ASP A 116 -1.49 13.45 2.41
N LYS A 117 -0.62 12.43 2.38
CA LYS A 117 0.22 12.10 1.22
C LYS A 117 -0.59 11.82 -0.04
N TYR A 118 -1.71 11.11 0.10
CA TYR A 118 -2.53 10.65 -1.01
C TYR A 118 -3.80 11.46 -1.20
N ASP A 119 -4.01 12.54 -0.44
CA ASP A 119 -5.22 13.37 -0.53
C ASP A 119 -6.49 12.50 -0.45
N LEU A 120 -6.57 11.66 0.60
CA LEU A 120 -7.71 10.76 0.79
C LEU A 120 -8.93 11.54 1.29
N THR A 121 -10.07 11.39 0.60
CA THR A 121 -11.34 12.08 0.91
C THR A 121 -12.39 11.18 1.51
#